data_AF-A0A0B5DH36-F1
#
_entry.id   AF-A0A0B5DH36-F1
#
_cell.length_a   1.000
_cell.length_b   1.000
_cell.length_c   1.000
_cell.angle_alpha   90.00
_cell.angle_beta   90.00
_cell.angle_gamma   90.00
#
_symmetry.space_group_name_H-M   'P 1'
#
loop_
_entity.id
_entity.type
_entity.pdbx_description
1 polymer ?
#
loop_
_entity_poly.entity_id
_entity_poly.type
_entity_poly.pdbx_seq_one_letter_code
_entity_poly.pdbx_strand_id
1 'polypeptide(L)'
;MFELEEEVGQLKEAVTSHAVVDQAIGMLVALAHVSPDEGWEMLREVSQHANIKLRNVAEMIIIWGRDGELPGHLRVLLEDTLDRHGPTRLPEDPPSP
;
A
#
# COMPACT_ATOMS: atom_id res chain seq x y z
N MET A 1 30.83 -13.21 11.75
CA MET A 1 30.72 -13.82 10.40
C MET A 1 29.29 -14.34 10.20
N PHE A 2 28.30 -13.48 10.43
CA PHE A 2 26.85 -13.76 10.30
C PHE A 2 26.09 -12.48 9.86
N GLU A 3 26.60 -11.30 10.23
CA GLU A 3 26.04 -9.99 9.85
C GLU A 3 25.94 -9.75 8.34
N LEU A 4 26.89 -10.26 7.54
CA LEU A 4 26.92 -10.02 6.10
C LEU A 4 25.92 -10.91 5.32
N GLU A 5 25.56 -12.08 5.86
CA GLU A 5 24.53 -12.95 5.26
C GLU A 5 23.12 -12.49 5.64
N GLU A 6 22.95 -11.92 6.84
CA GLU A 6 21.71 -11.23 7.25
C GLU A 6 21.44 -9.98 6.42
N GLU A 7 22.45 -9.17 6.10
CA GLU A 7 22.29 -8.01 5.22
C GLU A 7 21.85 -8.42 3.81
N VAL A 8 22.44 -9.47 3.22
CA VAL A 8 22.04 -9.97 1.89
C VAL A 8 20.64 -10.60 1.92
N GLY A 9 20.28 -11.25 3.03
CA GLY A 9 18.93 -11.76 3.29
C GLY A 9 17.90 -10.63 3.39
N GLN A 10 18.18 -9.61 4.20
CA GLN A 10 17.34 -8.41 4.35
C GLN A 10 17.23 -7.62 3.05
N LEU A 11 18.30 -7.54 2.24
CA LEU A 11 18.27 -6.85 0.95
C LEU A 11 17.49 -7.64 -0.12
N LYS A 12 17.61 -8.97 -0.17
CA LYS A 12 16.79 -9.82 -1.07
C LYS A 12 15.33 -9.86 -0.65
N GLU A 13 15.05 -9.89 0.65
CA GLU A 13 13.70 -9.81 1.20
C GLU A 13 13.12 -8.41 0.96
N ALA A 14 13.92 -7.34 1.07
CA ALA A 14 13.52 -5.98 0.70
C ALA A 14 13.21 -5.86 -0.80
N VAL A 15 14.04 -6.40 -1.70
CA VAL A 15 13.79 -6.36 -3.16
C VAL A 15 12.57 -7.19 -3.57
N THR A 16 12.35 -8.35 -2.95
CA THR A 16 11.18 -9.20 -3.25
C THR A 16 9.91 -8.69 -2.56
N SER A 17 10.04 -7.98 -1.43
CA SER A 17 8.96 -7.25 -0.77
C SER A 17 8.59 -6.00 -1.55
N HIS A 18 9.54 -5.31 -2.18
CA HIS A 18 9.27 -4.13 -3.01
C HIS A 18 8.33 -4.48 -4.16
N ALA A 19 8.58 -5.56 -4.91
CA ALA A 19 7.70 -5.92 -6.04
C ALA A 19 6.24 -6.17 -5.64
N VAL A 20 5.98 -6.73 -4.46
CA VAL A 20 4.62 -6.99 -3.94
C VAL A 20 4.01 -5.70 -3.39
N VAL A 21 4.80 -4.89 -2.71
CA VAL A 21 4.35 -3.60 -2.19
C VAL A 21 4.04 -2.63 -3.33
N ASP A 22 4.88 -2.56 -4.36
CA ASP A 22 4.67 -1.73 -5.55
C ASP A 22 3.39 -2.14 -6.31
N GLN A 23 3.07 -3.44 -6.36
CA GLN A 23 1.81 -3.93 -6.93
C GLN A 23 0.59 -3.49 -6.11
N ALA A 24 0.67 -3.60 -4.78
CA ALA A 24 -0.38 -3.12 -3.90
C ALA A 24 -0.57 -1.60 -4.02
N ILE A 25 0.51 -0.82 -4.10
CA ILE A 25 0.47 0.62 -4.36
C ILE A 25 -0.21 0.89 -5.70
N GLY A 26 0.17 0.19 -6.76
CA GLY A 26 -0.46 0.32 -8.08
C GLY A 26 -1.96 0.08 -8.05
N MET A 27 -2.44 -0.89 -7.26
CA MET A 27 -3.87 -1.10 -7.05
C MET A 27 -4.53 0.01 -6.24
N LEU A 28 -3.89 0.52 -5.19
CA LEU A 28 -4.43 1.65 -4.43
C LEU A 28 -4.54 2.91 -5.31
N VAL A 29 -3.54 3.18 -6.14
CA VAL A 29 -3.58 4.27 -7.13
C VAL A 29 -4.76 4.07 -8.10
N ALA A 30 -4.96 2.86 -8.62
CA ALA A 30 -6.01 2.57 -9.58
C ALA A 30 -7.43 2.57 -8.98
N LEU A 31 -7.59 2.08 -7.75
CA LEU A 31 -8.89 1.85 -7.11
C LEU A 31 -9.34 3.02 -6.22
N ALA A 32 -8.39 3.70 -5.58
CA ALA A 32 -8.65 4.79 -4.65
C ALA A 32 -8.22 6.17 -5.17
N HIS A 33 -7.66 6.24 -6.38
CA HIS A 33 -7.22 7.50 -7.01
C HIS A 33 -6.22 8.32 -6.18
N VAL A 34 -5.41 7.63 -5.37
CA VAL A 34 -4.34 8.25 -4.58
C VAL A 34 -3.03 8.33 -5.37
N SER A 35 -2.11 9.18 -4.96
CA SER A 35 -0.74 9.15 -5.45
C SER A 35 0.03 7.92 -4.94
N PRO A 36 1.13 7.51 -5.60
CA PRO A 36 1.96 6.39 -5.13
C PRO A 36 2.52 6.59 -3.72
N ASP A 37 2.90 7.82 -3.36
CA ASP A 37 3.44 8.15 -2.04
C ASP A 37 2.36 8.02 -0.95
N GLU A 38 1.13 8.46 -1.22
CA GLU A 38 -0.03 8.25 -0.34
C GLU A 38 -0.36 6.75 -0.22
N GLY A 39 -0.30 6.00 -1.32
CA GLY A 39 -0.48 4.55 -1.30
C GLY A 39 0.55 3.83 -0.41
N TRP A 40 1.81 4.27 -0.45
CA TRP A 40 2.86 3.76 0.43
C TRP A 40 2.59 4.09 1.91
N GLU A 41 2.25 5.34 2.23
CA GLU A 41 2.01 5.74 3.62
C GLU A 41 0.78 5.00 4.18
N MET A 42 -0.28 4.79 3.40
CA MET A 42 -1.43 3.98 3.81
C MET A 42 -1.04 2.54 4.17
N LEU A 43 -0.23 1.86 3.34
CA LEU A 43 0.26 0.52 3.65
C LEU A 43 1.10 0.51 4.94
N ARG A 44 1.94 1.53 5.12
CA ARG A 44 2.80 1.70 6.29
C ARG A 44 1.99 1.93 7.57
N GLU A 45 0.98 2.79 7.54
CA GLU A 45 0.09 3.05 8.68
C GLU A 45 -0.70 1.79 9.07
N VAL A 46 -1.29 1.09 8.10
CA VAL A 46 -2.03 -0.15 8.36
C VAL A 46 -1.12 -1.23 8.96
N SER A 47 0.09 -1.37 8.42
CA SER A 47 1.10 -2.30 8.94
C SER A 47 1.44 -2.00 10.41
N GLN A 48 1.65 -0.73 10.76
CA GLN A 48 1.99 -0.31 12.12
C GLN A 48 0.81 -0.46 13.09
N HIS A 49 -0.38 -0.01 12.71
CA HIS A 49 -1.56 -0.05 13.58
C HIS A 49 -2.04 -1.49 13.82
N ALA A 50 -2.01 -2.34 12.80
CA ALA A 50 -2.40 -3.74 12.93
C ALA A 50 -1.27 -4.62 13.50
N ASN A 51 -0.05 -4.10 13.62
CA ASN A 51 1.16 -4.86 13.95
C ASN A 51 1.36 -6.08 13.02
N ILE A 52 1.14 -5.87 11.72
CA ILE A 52 1.27 -6.88 10.65
C ILE A 52 2.44 -6.47 9.75
N LYS A 53 3.22 -7.44 9.27
CA LYS A 53 4.30 -7.16 8.30
C LYS A 53 3.73 -6.47 7.05
N LEU A 54 4.37 -5.39 6.60
CA LEU A 54 3.97 -4.60 5.43
C LEU A 54 3.69 -5.46 4.19
N ARG A 55 4.54 -6.46 3.93
CA ARG A 55 4.36 -7.42 2.84
C ARG A 55 3.01 -8.14 2.92
N ASN A 56 2.61 -8.59 4.10
CA ASN A 56 1.34 -9.30 4.28
C ASN A 56 0.16 -8.35 4.05
N VAL A 57 0.26 -7.09 4.48
CA VAL A 57 -0.74 -6.06 4.17
C VAL A 57 -0.85 -5.88 2.65
N ALA A 58 0.27 -5.76 1.95
CA ALA A 58 0.29 -5.65 0.49
C ALA A 58 -0.33 -6.88 -0.20
N GLU A 59 -0.02 -8.10 0.25
CA GLU A 59 -0.64 -9.33 -0.26
C GLU A 59 -2.16 -9.35 -0.03
N MET A 60 -2.65 -8.86 1.11
CA MET A 60 -4.08 -8.74 1.38
C MET A 60 -4.77 -7.73 0.45
N ILE A 61 -4.13 -6.61 0.14
CA ILE A 61 -4.62 -5.64 -0.85
C ILE A 61 -4.64 -6.26 -2.26
N ILE A 62 -3.63 -7.05 -2.63
CA ILE A 62 -3.59 -7.74 -3.92
C ILE A 62 -4.71 -8.79 -4.04
N ILE A 63 -4.92 -9.60 -3.00
CA ILE A 63 -6.01 -10.58 -2.96
C ILE A 63 -7.35 -9.85 -3.06
N TRP A 64 -7.52 -8.74 -2.32
CA TRP A 64 -8.73 -7.94 -2.41
C TRP A 64 -8.98 -7.36 -3.80
N GLY A 65 -7.97 -6.73 -4.41
CA GLY A 65 -8.13 -6.14 -5.74
C GLY A 65 -8.46 -7.19 -6.81
N ARG A 66 -8.10 -8.46 -6.57
CA ARG A 66 -8.42 -9.60 -7.43
C ARG A 66 -9.82 -10.16 -7.17
N ASP A 67 -10.19 -10.38 -5.91
CA ASP A 67 -11.35 -11.18 -5.51
C ASP A 67 -12.55 -10.32 -5.03
N GLY A 68 -12.35 -9.01 -4.81
CA GLY A 68 -13.37 -8.06 -4.35
C GLY A 68 -13.73 -8.16 -2.86
N GLU A 69 -13.15 -9.12 -2.13
CA GLU A 69 -13.45 -9.38 -0.72
C GLU A 69 -12.30 -8.95 0.20
N LEU A 70 -12.50 -7.88 0.97
CA LEU A 70 -11.63 -7.46 2.08
C LEU A 70 -12.18 -8.03 3.40
N PRO A 71 -11.33 -8.60 4.28
CA PRO A 71 -11.71 -8.86 5.66
C PRO A 71 -12.29 -7.60 6.31
N GLY A 72 -13.45 -7.72 6.98
CA GLY A 72 -14.24 -6.57 7.40
C GLY A 72 -13.49 -5.53 8.25
N HIS A 73 -12.55 -5.96 9.09
CA HIS A 73 -11.74 -5.05 9.91
C HIS A 73 -10.76 -4.21 9.07
N LEU A 74 -10.19 -4.78 8.00
CA LEU A 74 -9.31 -4.04 7.09
C LEU A 74 -10.11 -3.13 6.16
N ARG A 75 -11.32 -3.53 5.77
CA ARG A 75 -12.23 -2.67 5.01
C ARG A 75 -12.52 -1.39 5.77
N VAL A 76 -12.92 -1.51 7.04
CA VAL A 76 -13.23 -0.34 7.89
C VAL A 76 -12.00 0.55 8.08
N LEU A 77 -10.82 -0.05 8.31
CA LEU A 77 -9.58 0.72 8.46
C LEU A 77 -9.19 1.42 7.15
N LEU A 78 -9.35 0.75 6.00
CA LEU A 78 -9.07 1.32 4.69
C LEU A 78 -10.05 2.45 4.35
N GLU A 79 -11.35 2.25 4.59
CA GLU A 79 -12.38 3.29 4.40
C GLU A 79 -12.12 4.52 5.29
N ASP A 80 -11.79 4.33 6.57
CA ASP A 80 -11.43 5.42 7.49
C ASP A 80 -10.17 6.18 7.05
N THR A 81 -9.16 5.46 6.57
CA THR A 81 -7.94 6.08 6.01
C THR A 81 -8.26 6.81 4.70
N LEU A 82 -9.06 6.23 3.81
CA LEU A 82 -9.47 6.87 2.55
C LEU A 82 -10.30 8.12 2.78
N ASP A 83 -11.21 8.13 3.75
CA ASP A 83 -11.99 9.33 4.12
C ASP A 83 -11.09 10.43 4.69
N ARG A 84 -10.02 10.05 5.39
CA ARG A 84 -9.02 11.01 5.92
C ARG A 84 -8.14 11.60 4.83
N HIS A 85 -7.90 10.85 3.75
CA HIS A 85 -7.02 11.25 2.65
C HIS A 85 -7.77 11.70 1.38
N GLY A 86 -9.10 11.57 1.31
CA GLY A 86 -9.91 11.95 0.16
C GLY A 86 -10.41 13.41 0.20
N PRO A 87 -10.61 14.08 -0.96
CA PRO A 87 -10.07 13.79 -2.28
C PRO A 87 -8.69 14.45 -2.44
N THR A 88 -7.77 13.75 -3.09
CA THR A 88 -6.62 14.39 -3.74
C THR A 88 -7.14 15.55 -4.59
N ARG A 89 -6.53 16.74 -4.48
CA ARG A 89 -6.71 17.78 -5.50
C ARG A 89 -6.41 17.11 -6.84
N LEU A 90 -7.48 16.79 -7.60
CA LEU A 90 -7.36 16.57 -9.02
C LEU A 90 -6.50 17.74 -9.53
N PRO A 91 -5.39 17.51 -10.26
CA PRO A 91 -4.72 18.60 -10.93
C PRO A 91 -5.80 19.33 -11.72
N GLU A 92 -6.11 20.54 -11.25
CA GLU A 92 -7.15 21.38 -11.80
C GLU A 92 -6.97 21.45 -13.31
N ASP A 93 -8.09 21.30 -14.05
CA ASP A 93 -8.12 21.32 -15.51
C ASP A 93 -7.13 22.36 -16.07
N PRO A 94 -6.31 22.00 -17.08
CA PRO A 94 -5.39 22.97 -17.66
C PRO A 94 -6.17 24.21 -18.10
N PRO A 95 -5.64 25.43 -17.87
CA PRO A 95 -6.36 26.65 -18.19
C PRO A 95 -6.77 26.61 -19.66
N SER A 96 -8.07 26.68 -19.91
CA SER A 96 -8.61 26.79 -21.27
C SER A 96 -8.03 28.05 -21.95
N PRO A 97 -7.76 27.97 -23.27
CA PRO A 97 -7.01 28.98 -24.02
C PRO A 97 -7.66 30.35 -24.09
#